data_AF-A0A1J5FI54-F1
#
_entry.id   AF-A0A1J5FI54-F1
#
_cell.length_a   1.000
_cell.length_b   1.000
_cell.length_c   1.000
_cell.angle_alpha   90.00
_cell.angle_beta   90.00
_cell.angle_gamma   90.00
#
_symmetry.space_group_name_H-M   'P 1'
#
loop_
_entity.id
_entity.type
_entity.pdbx_description
1 polymer ?
#
loop_
_entity_poly.entity_id
_entity_poly.type
_entity_poly.pdbx_seq_one_letter_code
_entity_poly.pdbx_strand_id
1 'polypeptide(L)'
;MKLKLSFHDFSLAEAEDAWSYYKKPNLTTSTELGQEYDVEYKWQYNKELEFQAIYAYFNAGEVVTDNVSDNNAQRLFLQVHYKFKHKM
;
A
#
# COMPACT_ATOMS: atom_id res chain seq x y z
N MET A 1 17.50 7.19 11.46
CA MET A 1 17.00 6.57 10.22
C MET A 1 16.16 5.38 10.61
N LYS A 2 15.03 5.14 9.93
CA LYS A 2 14.17 3.98 10.20
C LYS A 2 13.71 3.40 8.87
N LEU A 3 14.07 2.14 8.63
CA LEU A 3 13.54 1.33 7.55
C LEU A 3 12.44 0.43 8.12
N LYS A 4 11.31 0.35 7.43
CA LYS A 4 10.25 -0.61 7.69
C LYS A 4 9.91 -1.31 6.39
N LEU A 5 9.86 -2.64 6.47
CA LEU A 5 9.42 -3.51 5.40
C LEU A 5 8.13 -4.19 5.89
N SER A 6 7.13 -4.30 5.04
CA SER A 6 5.89 -5.01 5.37
C SER A 6 5.45 -5.86 4.20
N PHE A 7 4.88 -7.01 4.52
CA PHE A 7 4.30 -7.95 3.57
C PHE A 7 2.88 -8.21 4.02
N HIS A 8 1.95 -8.17 3.07
CA HIS A 8 0.55 -8.45 3.29
C HIS A 8 0.08 -9.50 2.28
N ASP A 9 -0.76 -10.40 2.76
CA ASP A 9 -1.48 -11.37 1.94
C ASP A 9 -2.96 -11.16 2.21
N PHE A 10 -3.71 -10.81 1.16
CA PHE A 10 -5.10 -10.42 1.26
C PHE A 10 -5.99 -11.49 0.63
N SER A 11 -6.99 -11.91 1.40
CA SER A 11 -8.05 -12.78 0.93
C SER A 11 -9.41 -12.28 1.38
N LEU A 12 -10.44 -12.61 0.60
CA LEU A 12 -11.82 -12.61 1.08
C LEU A 12 -11.98 -13.64 2.20
N ALA A 13 -12.97 -13.44 3.07
CA ALA A 13 -13.28 -14.43 4.10
C ALA A 13 -13.91 -15.67 3.47
N GLU A 14 -14.90 -15.47 2.61
CA GLU A 14 -15.56 -16.51 1.82
C GLU A 14 -15.55 -16.17 0.32
N ALA A 15 -15.74 -17.17 -0.54
CA ALA A 15 -15.70 -16.98 -2.00
C ALA A 15 -16.88 -16.15 -2.52
N GLU A 16 -18.03 -16.20 -1.86
CA GLU A 16 -19.21 -15.38 -2.19
C GLU A 16 -19.09 -13.90 -1.79
N ASP A 17 -18.07 -13.55 -1.00
CA ASP A 17 -17.91 -12.18 -0.52
C ASP A 17 -17.50 -11.22 -1.65
N ALA A 18 -17.89 -9.95 -1.48
CA ALA A 18 -17.41 -8.89 -2.36
C ALA A 18 -16.08 -8.32 -1.87
N TRP A 19 -15.25 -7.86 -2.81
CA TRP A 19 -14.09 -7.03 -2.50
C TRP A 19 -14.56 -5.69 -1.92
N SER A 20 -14.61 -5.64 -0.59
CA SER A 20 -15.30 -4.61 0.19
C SER A 20 -14.86 -3.18 -0.15
N TYR A 21 -13.56 -2.95 -0.32
CA TYR A 21 -13.03 -1.60 -0.57
C TYR A 21 -13.54 -1.01 -1.90
N TYR A 22 -13.55 -1.81 -2.97
CA TYR A 22 -13.98 -1.38 -4.31
C TYR A 22 -15.42 -1.76 -4.64
N LYS A 23 -16.11 -2.47 -3.72
CA LYS A 23 -17.49 -2.95 -3.89
C LYS A 23 -17.67 -3.76 -5.17
N LYS A 24 -16.67 -4.59 -5.50
CA LYS A 24 -16.69 -5.48 -6.65
C LYS A 24 -17.07 -6.90 -6.22
N PRO A 25 -18.02 -7.56 -6.92
CA PRO A 25 -18.34 -8.94 -6.61
C PRO A 25 -17.14 -9.83 -6.94
N ASN A 26 -17.02 -10.96 -6.23
CA ASN A 26 -16.14 -12.02 -6.69
C ASN A 26 -16.81 -12.74 -7.87
N LEU A 27 -16.07 -12.88 -8.97
CA LEU A 27 -16.54 -13.57 -10.18
C LEU A 27 -15.96 -14.99 -10.28
N THR A 28 -15.20 -15.42 -9.27
CA THR A 28 -14.41 -16.66 -9.23
C THR A 28 -14.75 -17.48 -7.98
N THR A 29 -14.19 -18.68 -7.85
CA THR A 29 -14.27 -19.49 -6.62
C THR A 29 -13.09 -19.29 -5.67
N SER A 30 -12.10 -18.49 -6.08
CA SER A 30 -10.92 -18.15 -5.27
C SER A 30 -11.25 -17.02 -4.31
N THR A 31 -10.56 -16.97 -3.19
CA THR A 31 -10.64 -15.85 -2.24
C THR A 31 -9.43 -14.91 -2.35
N GLU A 32 -8.45 -15.21 -3.21
CA GLU A 32 -7.18 -14.50 -3.30
C GLU A 32 -7.35 -13.10 -3.91
N LEU A 33 -7.18 -12.06 -3.08
CA LEU A 33 -7.14 -10.67 -3.55
C LEU A 33 -5.74 -10.32 -4.06
N GLY A 34 -4.69 -10.80 -3.40
CA GLY A 34 -3.30 -10.60 -3.82
C GLY A 34 -2.35 -10.30 -2.67
N GLN A 35 -1.08 -10.08 -3.02
CA GLN A 35 -0.02 -9.79 -2.05
C GLN A 35 0.52 -8.36 -2.22
N GLU A 36 0.85 -7.69 -1.10
CA GLU A 36 1.46 -6.37 -1.10
C GLU A 36 2.82 -6.36 -0.42
N TYR A 37 3.75 -5.61 -1.00
CA TYR A 37 5.10 -5.38 -0.51
C TYR A 37 5.31 -3.88 -0.29
N ASP A 38 5.52 -3.50 0.98
CA ASP A 38 5.73 -2.12 1.38
C ASP A 38 7.16 -1.87 1.85
N VAL A 39 7.70 -0.75 1.42
CA VAL A 39 8.99 -0.20 1.86
C VAL A 39 8.77 1.24 2.33
N GLU A 40 9.00 1.47 3.61
CA GLU A 40 9.00 2.82 4.19
C GLU A 40 10.40 3.17 4.70
N TYR A 41 10.97 4.27 4.20
CA TYR A 41 12.24 4.80 4.66
C TYR A 41 12.07 6.20 5.21
N LYS A 42 12.50 6.41 6.45
CA LYS A 42 12.40 7.68 7.16
C LYS A 42 13.78 8.19 7.59
N TRP A 43 14.10 9.42 7.20
CA TRP A 43 15.38 10.07 7.46
C TRP A 43 15.20 11.44 8.11
N GLN A 44 15.61 11.54 9.37
CA GLN A 44 15.77 12.82 10.06
C GLN A 44 17.10 13.44 9.64
N TYR A 45 17.08 14.48 8.82
CA TYR A 45 18.29 15.15 8.35
C TYR A 45 18.89 16.04 9.43
N ASN A 46 18.06 16.87 10.07
CA ASN A 46 18.41 17.67 11.25
C ASN A 46 17.16 17.88 12.14
N LYS A 47 17.19 18.72 13.18
CA LYS A 47 16.05 18.88 14.10
C LYS A 47 14.81 19.51 13.45
N GLU A 48 14.98 20.14 12.30
CA GLU A 48 13.96 20.91 11.60
C GLU A 48 13.46 20.21 10.33
N LEU A 49 14.26 19.31 9.75
CA LEU A 49 14.00 18.71 8.43
C LEU A 49 14.00 17.18 8.49
N GLU A 50 12.93 16.60 7.98
CA GLU A 50 12.69 15.17 7.91
C GLU A 50 12.19 14.78 6.51
N PHE A 51 12.68 13.65 6.01
CA PHE A 51 12.29 13.06 4.74
C PHE A 51 11.67 11.69 4.98
N GLN A 52 10.67 11.35 4.17
CA GLN A 52 10.09 10.02 4.12
C GLN A 52 9.83 9.60 2.66
N ALA A 53 10.20 8.37 2.33
CA ALA A 53 9.82 7.70 1.10
C ALA A 53 9.01 6.46 1.46
N ILE A 54 7.88 6.27 0.79
CA ILE A 54 7.02 5.09 0.93
C ILE A 54 6.78 4.53 -0.46
N TYR A 55 7.07 3.26 -0.65
CA TYR A 55 6.80 2.53 -1.88
C TYR A 55 5.98 1.29 -1.55
N ALA A 56 4.91 1.07 -2.31
CA ALA A 56 4.05 -0.10 -2.22
C ALA A 56 3.95 -0.76 -3.60
N TYR A 57 4.01 -2.08 -3.64
CA TYR A 57 3.73 -2.88 -4.84
C TYR A 57 2.72 -3.96 -4.49
N PHE A 58 1.60 -3.98 -5.20
CA PHE A 58 0.53 -4.95 -5.06
C PHE A 58 0.51 -5.87 -6.29
N ASN A 59 0.70 -7.16 -6.03
CA ASN A 59 0.53 -8.23 -7.00
C ASN A 59 -0.90 -8.78 -6.89
N ALA A 60 -1.71 -8.58 -7.92
CA ALA A 60 -3.10 -8.97 -7.90
C ALA A 60 -3.28 -10.49 -7.93
N GLY A 61 -4.16 -10.97 -7.06
CA GLY A 61 -4.70 -12.33 -7.10
C GLY A 61 -5.85 -12.46 -8.10
N GLU A 62 -6.43 -13.65 -8.11
CA GLU A 62 -7.47 -14.03 -9.09
C GLU A 62 -8.73 -13.15 -8.99
N VAL A 63 -9.18 -12.85 -7.76
CA VAL A 63 -10.39 -12.02 -7.53
C VAL A 63 -10.25 -10.64 -8.17
N VAL A 64 -9.05 -10.05 -8.13
CA VAL A 64 -8.78 -8.72 -8.69
C VAL A 64 -8.60 -8.80 -10.20
N THR A 65 -7.91 -9.82 -10.71
CA THR A 65 -7.62 -10.02 -12.13
C THR A 65 -8.87 -10.13 -12.98
N ASP A 66 -9.92 -10.78 -12.47
CA ASP A 66 -11.19 -10.93 -13.19
C ASP A 66 -12.05 -9.66 -13.14
N ASN A 67 -11.75 -8.74 -12.22
CA ASN A 67 -12.47 -7.47 -12.08
C ASN A 67 -11.77 -6.28 -12.76
N VAL A 68 -10.46 -6.36 -13.00
CA VAL A 68 -9.63 -5.23 -13.44
C VAL A 68 -8.57 -5.70 -14.45
N SER A 69 -8.53 -5.10 -15.63
CA SER A 69 -7.59 -5.48 -16.70
C SER A 69 -6.14 -5.04 -16.47
N ASP A 70 -5.92 -3.99 -15.67
CA ASP A 70 -4.61 -3.52 -15.21
C ASP A 70 -4.56 -3.71 -13.69
N ASN A 71 -4.17 -4.91 -13.27
CA ASN A 71 -4.48 -5.48 -11.96
C ASN A 71 -3.35 -5.29 -10.94
N ASN A 72 -2.09 -5.37 -11.37
CA ASN A 72 -0.96 -5.04 -10.51
C ASN A 72 -0.87 -3.53 -10.31
N ALA A 73 -0.64 -3.11 -9.07
CA ALA A 73 -0.61 -1.70 -8.71
C ALA A 73 0.70 -1.36 -8.01
N GLN A 74 1.17 -0.12 -8.19
CA GLN A 74 2.30 0.41 -7.45
C GLN A 74 2.05 1.86 -7.05
N ARG A 75 2.61 2.25 -5.92
CA ARG A 75 2.50 3.63 -5.42
C ARG A 75 3.81 4.07 -4.81
N LEU A 76 4.26 5.27 -5.21
CA LEU A 76 5.37 5.98 -4.58
C LEU A 76 4.84 7.25 -3.92
N PHE A 77 5.21 7.48 -2.66
CA PHE A 77 4.93 8.69 -1.92
C PHE A 77 6.21 9.26 -1.33
N LEU A 78 6.46 10.54 -1.59
CA LEU A 78 7.60 11.28 -1.05
C LEU A 78 7.07 12.41 -0.18
N GLN A 79 7.54 12.47 1.06
CA GLN A 79 7.14 13.48 2.02
C GLN A 79 8.37 14.23 2.56
N VAL A 80 8.24 15.54 2.63
CA VAL A 80 9.19 16.43 3.31
C VAL A 80 8.44 17.14 4.43
N HIS A 81 8.99 17.08 5.64
CA HIS A 81 8.47 17.80 6.79
C HIS A 81 9.53 18.79 7.28
N TYR A 82 9.16 20.08 7.28
CA TYR A 82 10.00 21.16 7.80
C TYR A 82 9.32 21.89 8.96
N LYS A 83 10.04 22.05 10.08
CA LYS A 83 9.61 22.84 11.24
C LYS A 83 10.25 24.22 11.21
N PHE A 84 9.43 25.25 10.99
CA PHE A 84 9.85 26.64 11.13
C PHE A 84 10.16 26.95 12.60
N LYS A 85 11.33 27.55 12.85
CA LYS A 85 11.61 28.18 14.14
C LYS A 85 11.01 29.58 14.12
N HIS A 86 9.91 29.78 14.82
CA HIS A 86 9.45 31.13 15.12
C HIS A 86 10.32 31.67 16.25
N LYS A 87 11.14 32.69 15.97
CA LYS A 87 11.72 33.53 17.03
C LYS A 87 10.63 34.53 17.42
N MET A 88 10.00 34.31 18.57
CA MET A 88 9.39 35.43 19.32
C MET A 88 10.50 36.22 20.00
#